data_AF-A0A1G9GTP3-F1
#
_entry.id   AF-A0A1G9GTP3-F1
#
_cell.length_a   1.000
_cell.length_b   1.000
_cell.length_c   1.000
_cell.angle_alpha   90.00
_cell.angle_beta   90.00
_cell.angle_gamma   90.00
#
_symmetry.space_group_name_H-M   'P 1'
#
loop_
_entity.id
_entity.type
_entity.pdbx_description
1 polymer ?
#
loop_
_entity_poly.entity_id
_entity_poly.type
_entity_poly.pdbx_seq_one_letter_code
_entity_poly.pdbx_strand_id
1 'polypeptide(L)' 'MEETSKKLVHRRFPLVVRILLFLYIAIIVFFLGLMIGYGILDNPFEIFRIETWEHIINLTEE' A
#
# COMPACT_ATOMS: atom_id res chain seq x y z
N MET A 1 4.70 52.01 5.40
CA MET A 1 4.81 50.81 4.54
C MET A 1 4.78 49.62 5.49
N GLU A 2 3.59 49.05 5.69
CA GLU A 2 3.41 47.96 6.66
C GLU A 2 3.84 46.64 6.02
N GLU A 3 5.03 46.19 6.39
CA GLU A 3 5.53 44.86 6.06
C GLU A 3 4.68 43.81 6.79
N THR A 4 3.66 43.32 6.10
CA THR A 4 2.88 42.16 6.54
C THR A 4 3.79 40.93 6.50
N SER A 5 4.49 40.70 7.60
CA SER A 5 5.19 39.46 7.89
C SER A 5 4.16 38.34 7.94
N LYS A 6 3.97 37.68 6.78
CA LYS A 6 3.12 36.51 6.64
C LYS A 6 3.61 35.47 7.64
N LYS A 7 2.89 35.34 8.76
CA LYS A 7 3.05 34.21 9.68
C LYS A 7 2.92 32.95 8.84
N LEU A 8 4.05 32.30 8.57
CA LEU A 8 4.10 30.96 8.01
C LEU A 8 3.44 30.06 9.04
N VAL A 9 2.12 29.89 8.93
CA VAL A 9 1.37 28.90 9.70
C VAL A 9 1.94 27.56 9.28
N HIS A 10 2.91 27.09 10.05
CA HIS A 10 3.52 25.79 9.87
C HIS A 10 2.45 24.77 10.21
N ARG A 11 1.69 24.34 9.20
CA ARG A 11 0.60 23.37 9.35
C ARG A 11 1.26 22.01 9.62
N ARG A 12 1.60 21.76 10.90
CA ARG A 12 2.37 20.61 11.41
C ARG A 12 1.72 19.25 11.14
N PHE A 13 0.48 19.22 10.67
CA PHE A 13 -0.22 18.01 10.28
C PHE A 13 -0.52 18.08 8.77
N PRO A 14 0.44 17.68 7.93
CA PRO A 14 0.21 17.63 6.50
C PRO A 14 -0.83 16.53 6.26
N LEU A 15 -1.99 16.91 5.71
CA LEU A 15 -3.04 15.98 5.30
C LEU A 15 -2.48 14.89 4.36
N VAL A 16 -1.46 15.25 3.57
CA VAL A 16 -0.69 14.34 2.71
C VAL A 16 -0.03 13.20 3.51
N VAL A 17 0.63 13.49 4.64
CA VAL A 17 1.31 12.45 5.44
C VAL A 17 0.30 11.45 6.01
N ARG A 18 -0.87 11.93 6.44
CA ARG A 18 -1.94 11.07 6.94
C ARG A 18 -2.48 10.13 5.85
N ILE A 19 -2.68 10.64 4.64
CA ILE A 19 -3.12 9.84 3.48
C ILE A 19 -2.06 8.81 3.11
N LEU A 20 -0.79 9.22 3.08
CA LEU A 20 0.33 8.34 2.74
C LEU A 20 0.48 7.20 3.77
N LEU A 21 0.32 7.51 5.06
CA LEU A 21 0.27 6.51 6.13
C LEU A 21 -0.91 5.55 5.96
N PHE A 22 -2.10 6.08 5.67
CA PHE A 22 -3.29 5.25 5.46
C PHE A 22 -3.13 4.32 4.25
N LEU A 23 -2.59 4.84 3.15
CA LEU A 23 -2.28 4.07 1.94
C LEU A 23 -1.25 2.97 2.24
N TYR A 24 -0.21 3.29 3.01
CA TYR A 24 0.80 2.32 3.43
C TYR A 24 0.19 1.16 4.23
N ILE A 25 -0.67 1.48 5.21
CA ILE A 25 -1.37 0.46 5.99
C ILE A 25 -2.31 -0.36 5.09
N ALA A 26 -3.04 0.28 4.18
CA ALA A 26 -3.93 -0.40 3.25
C ALA A 26 -3.18 -1.40 2.37
N ILE A 27 -2.00 -1.03 1.87
CA ILE A 27 -1.14 -1.93 1.08
C ILE A 27 -0.70 -3.14 1.92
N ILE A 28 -0.29 -2.93 3.17
CA ILE A 28 0.12 -4.03 4.06
C ILE A 28 -1.06 -4.98 4.30
N VAL A 29 -2.25 -4.45 4.62
CA VAL A 29 -3.45 -5.27 4.86
C VAL A 29 -3.87 -6.01 3.59
N PHE A 30 -3.72 -5.39 2.41
CA PHE A 30 -3.98 -6.04 1.13
C PHE A 30 -3.05 -7.23 0.90
N PHE A 31 -1.74 -7.07 1.11
CA PHE A 31 -0.79 -8.18 1.02
C PHE A 31 -1.04 -9.24 2.08
N LEU A 32 -1.39 -8.88 3.31
CA LEU A 32 -1.79 -9.84 4.34
C LEU A 32 -3.05 -10.61 3.93
N GLY A 33 -4.03 -9.95 3.32
CA GLY A 33 -5.22 -10.59 2.77
C GLY A 33 -4.89 -11.57 1.63
N LEU A 34 -3.99 -11.19 0.72
CA LEU A 34 -3.45 -12.08 -0.31
C LEU A 34 -2.69 -13.27 0.28
N MET A 35 -1.84 -13.04 1.28
CA MET A 35 -1.12 -14.10 1.98
C MET A 35 -2.08 -15.06 2.68
N ILE A 36 -3.16 -14.56 3.28
CA ILE A 36 -4.17 -15.42 3.90
C ILE A 36 -4.96 -16.18 2.83
N GLY A 37 -5.40 -15.51 1.76
CA GLY A 37 -6.18 -16.13 0.69
C GLY A 37 -5.41 -17.18 -0.10
N TYR A 38 -4.19 -16.86 -0.52
CA TYR A 38 -3.28 -17.78 -1.22
C TYR A 38 -2.67 -18.79 -0.27
N GLY A 39 -2.38 -18.39 0.97
CA GLY A 39 -1.79 -19.24 2.01
C GLY A 39 -2.68 -20.41 2.46
N ILE A 40 -3.98 -20.37 2.13
CA ILE A 40 -4.89 -21.50 2.31
C ILE A 40 -4.70 -22.54 1.20
N LEU A 41 -4.30 -22.12 0.00
CA LEU A 41 -4.04 -23.02 -1.14
C LEU A 41 -2.61 -23.59 -1.09
N ASP A 42 -1.63 -22.76 -0.76
CA ASP A 42 -0.20 -23.11 -0.79
C ASP A 42 0.60 -22.28 0.23
N ASN A 43 1.91 -22.19 0.11
CA ASN A 43 2.77 -21.44 1.02
C ASN A 43 2.47 -19.92 0.94
N PRO A 44 2.15 -19.25 2.06
CA PRO A 44 1.77 -17.83 2.07
C PRO A 44 2.91 -16.88 1.63
N PHE A 45 4.16 -17.35 1.58
CA PHE A 45 5.30 -16.58 1.11
C PHE A 45 5.47 -16.61 -0.42
N GLU A 46 4.78 -17.51 -1.10
CA GLU A 46 4.82 -17.64 -2.57
C GLU A 46 4.25 -16.41 -3.26
N ILE A 47 3.33 -15.66 -2.63
CA ILE A 47 2.78 -14.42 -3.21
C ILE A 47 3.84 -13.34 -3.53
N PHE A 48 5.04 -13.44 -2.94
CA PHE A 48 6.17 -12.55 -3.26
C PHE A 48 7.03 -13.04 -4.42
N ARG A 49 6.82 -14.28 -4.90
CA ARG A 49 7.53 -14.88 -6.02
C ARG A 49 6.82 -14.54 -7.32
N ILE A 50 7.59 -14.18 -8.36
CA ILE A 50 7.04 -13.86 -9.68
C ILE A 50 6.36 -15.07 -10.33
N GLU A 51 6.86 -16.28 -10.05
CA GLU A 51 6.39 -17.54 -10.62
C GLU A 51 4.94 -17.86 -10.24
N THR A 52 4.51 -17.47 -9.03
CA THR A 52 3.12 -17.60 -8.57
C THR A 52 2.17 -16.72 -9.38
N TRP A 53 2.59 -15.51 -9.73
CA TRP A 53 1.79 -14.62 -10.57
C TRP A 53 1.69 -15.13 -12.01
N GLU A 54 2.77 -15.66 -12.55
CA GLU A 54 2.78 -16.33 -13.85
C GLU A 54 1.83 -17.53 -13.86
N HIS A 55 1.83 -18.35 -12.81
CA HIS A 55 0.89 -19.48 -12.68
C HIS A 55 -0.58 -19.03 -12.59
N ILE A 56 -0.89 -17.99 -11.80
CA ILE A 56 -2.25 -17.43 -11.67
C ILE A 56 -2.76 -16.83 -12.98
N ILE A 57 -1.91 -16.06 -13.69
CA ILE A 57 -2.27 -15.46 -14.98
C ILE A 57 -2.47 -16.55 -16.02
N ASN A 58 -1.57 -17.53 -16.07
CA ASN A 58 -1.67 -18.66 -16.99
C ASN A 58 -2.92 -19.53 -16.72
N LEU A 59 -3.34 -19.69 -15.46
CA LEU A 59 -4.62 -20.33 -15.09
C LEU A 59 -5.86 -19.60 -15.63
N THR A 60 -5.76 -18.31 -15.91
CA THR A 60 -6.87 -17.49 -16.42
C THR A 60 -6.90 -17.43 -17.95
N GLU A 61 -5.82 -17.85 -18.62
CA GLU A 61 -5.68 -17.81 -20.09
C GLU A 61 -6.20 -19.08 -20.80
N GLU A 62 -6.63 -20.12 -20.07
CA GLU A 62 -7.43 -21.25 -20.59
C GLU A 62 -8.95 -21.00 -20.50
#